data_AF-N6VMB9-F1
#
_entry.id   AF-N6VMB9-F1
#
_cell.length_a   1.000
_cell.length_b   1.000
_cell.length_c   1.000
_cell.angle_alpha   90.00
_cell.angle_beta   90.00
_cell.angle_gamma   90.00
#
_symmetry.space_group_name_H-M   'P 1'
#
loop_
_entity.id
_entity.type
_entity.pdbx_description
1 polymer ?
#
loop_
_entity_poly.entity_id
_entity_poly.type
_entity_poly.pdbx_seq_one_letter_code
_entity_poly.pdbx_strand_id
1 'polypeptide(L)'
;MTNILAFGFLFNGIRILIGAFIVFYMFGKWVTLIDIGIIKSFQAFIMMMTDISLGYFVDRKSYKLSIILSAVFAATWLFLMGVSTSFSGFLLAEFFNALSLTLIAGAYNALLVQYAKTKLTSTKKSTWFKLSI
;
A
#
# COMPACT_ATOMS: atom_id res chain seq x y z
N MET A 1 -18.98 -2.85 4.62
CA MET A 1 -17.65 -3.47 4.36
C MET A 1 -17.16 -3.23 2.93
N THR A 2 -18.05 -3.09 1.94
CA THR A 2 -17.73 -2.59 0.59
C THR A 2 -16.90 -1.31 0.60
N ASN A 3 -17.14 -0.39 1.54
CA ASN A 3 -16.39 0.87 1.66
C ASN A 3 -14.89 0.68 1.94
N ILE A 4 -14.47 -0.39 2.64
CA ILE A 4 -13.04 -0.62 2.97
C ILE A 4 -12.31 -1.23 1.78
N LEU A 5 -12.96 -2.14 1.06
CA LEU A 5 -12.44 -2.70 -0.19
C LEU A 5 -12.38 -1.64 -1.29
N ALA A 6 -13.43 -0.82 -1.42
CA ALA A 6 -13.46 0.33 -2.33
C ALA A 6 -12.35 1.34 -2.00
N PHE A 7 -12.09 1.61 -0.72
CA PHE A 7 -10.97 2.46 -0.30
C PHE A 7 -9.63 1.88 -0.74
N GLY A 8 -9.36 0.60 -0.46
CA GLY A 8 -8.09 -0.04 -0.88
C GLY A 8 -7.90 -0.08 -2.40
N PHE A 9 -8.99 -0.24 -3.16
CA PHE A 9 -8.97 -0.19 -4.61
C PHE A 9 -8.72 1.22 -5.14
N LEU A 10 -9.49 2.22 -4.68
CA LEU A 10 -9.33 3.62 -5.06
C LEU A 10 -7.95 4.14 -4.69
N PHE A 11 -7.45 3.78 -3.52
CA PHE A 11 -6.12 4.16 -3.05
C PHE A 11 -5.03 3.63 -3.98
N ASN A 12 -5.09 2.35 -4.39
CA ASN A 12 -4.13 1.81 -5.35
C ASN A 12 -4.31 2.42 -6.75
N GLY A 13 -5.54 2.63 -7.20
CA GLY A 13 -5.83 3.20 -8.52
C GLY A 13 -5.30 4.62 -8.68
N ILE A 14 -5.62 5.50 -7.73
CA ILE A 14 -5.10 6.87 -7.69
C ILE A 14 -3.57 6.86 -7.68
N ARG A 15 -2.97 5.91 -6.97
CA ARG A 15 -1.52 5.86 -6.83
C ARG A 15 -0.78 5.36 -8.08
N ILE A 16 -1.35 4.40 -8.81
CA ILE A 16 -0.80 4.01 -10.13
C ILE A 16 -0.86 5.20 -11.09
N LEU A 17 -1.97 5.96 -11.07
CA LEU A 17 -2.11 7.17 -11.86
C LEU A 17 -1.03 8.19 -11.52
N ILE A 18 -0.89 8.54 -10.24
CA ILE A 18 0.15 9.48 -9.78
C ILE A 18 1.55 8.98 -10.13
N GLY A 19 1.82 7.70 -9.93
CA GLY A 19 3.11 7.08 -10.22
C GLY A 19 3.52 7.21 -11.69
N ALA A 20 2.57 7.20 -12.62
CA ALA A 20 2.84 7.43 -14.04
C ALA A 20 3.24 8.89 -14.32
N PHE A 21 2.56 9.87 -13.70
CA PHE A 21 2.84 11.28 -13.89
C PHE A 21 4.08 11.78 -13.14
N ILE A 22 4.48 11.09 -12.07
CA ILE A 22 5.60 11.51 -11.21
C ILE A 22 6.95 11.50 -11.92
N VAL A 23 7.11 10.56 -12.86
CA VAL A 23 8.31 10.47 -13.71
C VAL A 23 8.44 11.71 -14.58
N PHE A 24 7.34 12.16 -15.19
CA PHE A 24 7.33 13.39 -16.00
C PHE A 24 7.57 14.64 -15.15
N TYR A 25 7.05 14.68 -13.92
CA TYR A 25 7.31 15.78 -12.99
C TYR A 25 8.80 15.87 -12.61
N MET A 26 9.45 14.74 -12.33
CA MET A 26 10.89 14.67 -12.03
C MET A 26 11.75 15.10 -13.23
N PHE A 27 11.37 14.70 -14.44
CA PHE A 27 12.00 15.17 -15.68
C PHE A 27 11.96 16.70 -15.82
N GLY A 28 10.82 17.33 -15.47
CA GLY A 28 10.68 18.79 -15.46
C GLY A 28 11.54 19.51 -14.41
N LYS A 29 12.14 18.78 -13.46
CA LYS A 29 13.00 19.30 -12.39
C LYS A 29 14.49 19.04 -12.62
N TRP A 30 14.90 18.75 -13.87
CA TRP A 30 16.28 18.46 -14.27
C TRP A 30 16.90 17.19 -13.66
N VAL A 31 16.06 16.27 -13.18
CA VAL A 31 16.50 14.95 -12.70
C VAL A 31 16.70 14.05 -13.91
N THR A 32 17.85 13.37 -14.01
CA THR A 32 18.14 12.51 -15.17
C THR A 32 17.32 11.22 -15.12
N LEU A 33 17.13 10.56 -16.26
CA LEU A 33 16.43 9.27 -16.30
C LEU A 33 17.12 8.21 -15.43
N ILE A 34 18.45 8.29 -15.32
CA ILE A 34 19.27 7.39 -14.47
C ILE A 34 18.91 7.62 -13.00
N ASP A 35 18.83 8.87 -12.57
CA ASP A 35 18.47 9.24 -11.19
C ASP A 35 17.06 8.75 -10.83
N ILE A 36 16.10 8.87 -11.74
CA ILE A 36 14.74 8.34 -11.57
C ILE A 36 14.79 6.81 -11.43
N GLY A 37 15.60 6.14 -12.25
CA GLY A 37 15.81 4.69 -12.16
C GLY A 37 16.38 4.26 -10.80
N ILE A 38 17.33 5.03 -10.25
CA ILE A 38 17.92 4.79 -8.93
C ILE A 38 16.85 4.99 -7.84
N ILE A 39 16.06 6.06 -7.91
CA ILE A 39 14.99 6.34 -6.95
C ILE A 39 13.96 5.20 -6.94
N LYS A 40 13.53 4.72 -8.11
CA LYS A 40 12.57 3.61 -8.21
C LYS A 40 13.16 2.29 -7.73
N SER A 41 14.44 2.05 -7.99
CA SER A 41 15.14 0.87 -7.48
C SER A 41 15.28 0.92 -5.96
N PHE A 42 15.57 2.08 -5.39
CA PHE A 42 15.59 2.31 -3.94
C PHE A 42 14.21 2.04 -3.32
N GLN A 43 13.14 2.56 -3.93
CA GLN A 43 11.77 2.27 -3.50
C GLN A 43 11.50 0.76 -3.46
N ALA A 44 11.85 0.03 -4.52
CA ALA A 44 11.66 -1.42 -4.60
C ALA A 44 12.49 -2.18 -3.54
N PHE A 45 13.72 -1.73 -3.29
CA PHE A 45 14.58 -2.32 -2.26
C PHE A 45 13.99 -2.15 -0.85
N ILE A 46 13.53 -0.93 -0.52
CA ILE A 46 12.86 -0.66 0.76
C ILE A 46 11.60 -1.51 0.91
N MET A 47 10.81 -1.64 -0.16
CA MET A 47 9.66 -2.52 -0.14
C MET A 47 10.07 -3.96 0.17
N MET A 48 11.06 -4.52 -0.53
CA MET A 48 11.53 -5.89 -0.28
C MET A 48 11.98 -6.12 1.17
N MET A 49 12.71 -5.16 1.74
CA MET A 49 13.17 -5.22 3.14
C MET A 49 12.01 -5.11 4.15
N THR A 50 11.02 -4.29 3.83
CA THR A 50 9.92 -3.98 4.76
C THR A 50 8.71 -4.88 4.61
N ASP A 51 8.54 -5.59 3.49
CA ASP A 51 7.40 -6.47 3.22
C ASP A 51 7.31 -7.59 4.26
N ILE A 52 8.44 -8.24 4.56
CA ILE A 52 8.52 -9.32 5.55
C ILE A 52 8.32 -8.77 6.97
N SER A 53 8.94 -7.62 7.28
CA SER A 53 8.91 -7.02 8.62
C SER A 53 7.52 -6.49 9.00
N LEU A 54 6.83 -5.85 8.05
CA LEU A 54 5.52 -5.23 8.27
C LEU A 54 4.38 -6.25 8.16
N GLY A 55 4.51 -7.29 7.34
CA GLY A 55 3.58 -8.43 7.34
C GLY A 55 3.42 -9.04 8.73
N TYR A 56 4.53 -9.20 9.47
CA TYR A 56 4.50 -9.69 10.86
C TYR A 56 3.82 -8.71 11.84
N PHE A 57 4.00 -7.40 11.62
CA PHE A 57 3.46 -6.36 12.50
C PHE A 57 1.94 -6.21 12.35
N VAL A 58 1.43 -6.40 11.12
CA VAL A 58 0.00 -6.33 10.79
C VAL A 58 -0.78 -7.47 11.45
N ASP A 59 -0.22 -8.68 11.49
CA ASP A 59 -0.88 -9.85 12.08
C ASP A 59 -1.10 -9.71 13.60
N ARG A 60 -0.29 -8.90 14.30
CA ARG A 60 -0.40 -8.72 15.75
C ARG A 60 -1.23 -7.51 16.20
N LYS A 61 -1.34 -6.42 15.42
CA LYS A 61 -1.75 -5.09 15.94
C LYS A 61 -3.05 -4.48 15.39
N SER A 62 -3.90 -5.28 14.73
CA SER A 62 -5.18 -4.89 14.09
C SER A 62 -5.05 -4.17 12.74
N TYR A 63 -5.67 -4.78 11.71
CA TYR A 63 -5.72 -4.34 10.31
C TYR A 63 -6.20 -2.89 10.10
N LYS A 64 -7.10 -2.37 10.95
CA LYS A 64 -7.64 -1.01 10.81
C LYS A 64 -6.57 0.06 11.02
N LEU A 65 -5.66 -0.15 11.98
CA LEU A 65 -4.60 0.79 12.28
C LEU A 65 -3.57 0.85 11.15
N SER A 66 -3.24 -0.30 10.54
CA SER A 66 -2.31 -0.34 9.41
C SER A 66 -2.84 0.39 8.18
N ILE A 67 -4.15 0.33 7.91
CA ILE A 67 -4.77 1.08 6.80
C ILE A 67 -4.72 2.59 7.04
N ILE A 68 -5.01 3.04 8.26
CA ILE A 68 -4.94 4.47 8.62
C ILE A 68 -3.49 4.95 8.53
N LEU A 69 -2.54 4.16 9.05
CA LEU A 69 -1.13 4.49 9.03
C LEU A 69 -0.58 4.54 7.59
N SER A 70 -0.99 3.61 6.71
CA SER A 70 -0.63 3.69 5.29
C SER A 70 -1.19 4.94 4.63
N ALA A 71 -2.43 5.33 4.94
CA ALA A 71 -3.02 6.53 4.37
C ALA A 71 -2.27 7.80 4.81
N VAL A 72 -1.84 7.87 6.07
CA VAL A 72 -1.01 8.97 6.57
C VAL A 72 0.33 9.02 5.83
N PHE A 73 1.03 7.89 5.69
CA PHE A 73 2.31 7.85 4.97
C PHE A 73 2.18 8.20 3.49
N ALA A 74 1.10 7.81 2.82
CA ALA A 74 0.85 8.21 1.44
C ALA A 74 0.53 9.70 1.30
N ALA A 75 -0.20 10.30 2.25
CA ALA A 75 -0.42 11.74 2.26
C ALA A 75 0.90 12.50 2.45
N THR A 76 1.76 12.02 3.36
CA THR A 76 3.10 12.59 3.57
C THR A 76 3.98 12.44 2.33
N TRP A 77 3.92 11.31 1.63
CA TRP A 77 4.61 11.11 0.35
C TRP A 77 4.17 12.12 -0.72
N LEU A 78 2.86 12.27 -0.91
CA LEU A 78 2.31 13.21 -1.89
C LEU A 78 2.74 14.65 -1.61
N PHE A 79 2.69 15.04 -0.33
CA PHE A 79 3.14 16.37 0.10
C PHE A 79 4.65 16.57 -0.15
N LEU A 80 5.48 15.60 0.24
CA LEU A 80 6.93 15.65 0.02
C LEU A 80 7.29 15.69 -1.46
N MET A 81 6.61 14.92 -2.31
CA MET A 81 6.80 14.95 -3.76
C MET A 81 6.46 16.30 -4.39
N GLY A 82 5.43 16.99 -3.89
CA GLY A 82 5.03 18.30 -4.41
C GLY A 82 5.97 19.44 -4.01
N VAL A 83 6.57 19.37 -2.83
CA VAL A 83 7.46 20.42 -2.28
C VAL A 83 8.92 20.19 -2.66
N SER A 84 9.33 18.93 -2.85
CA SER A 84 10.73 18.60 -3.14
C SER A 84 11.12 18.99 -4.55
N THR A 85 12.26 19.67 -4.68
CA THR A 85 12.89 20.02 -5.96
C THR A 85 14.25 19.36 -6.16
N SER A 86 14.70 18.53 -5.21
CA SER A 86 16.01 17.90 -5.18
C SER A 86 15.91 16.37 -5.14
N PHE A 87 16.96 15.71 -5.65
CA PHE A 87 17.08 14.25 -5.68
C PHE A 87 16.87 13.59 -4.30
N SER A 88 17.50 14.13 -3.25
CA SER A 88 17.36 13.62 -1.89
C SER A 88 15.94 13.79 -1.33
N GLY A 89 15.24 14.87 -1.68
CA GLY A 89 13.85 15.07 -1.31
C GLY A 89 12.94 14.02 -1.96
N PHE A 90 13.21 13.68 -3.22
CA PHE A 90 12.49 12.61 -3.92
C PHE A 90 12.77 11.21 -3.35
N LEU A 91 14.02 10.91 -2.96
CA LEU A 91 14.37 9.67 -2.26
C LEU A 91 13.60 9.53 -0.93
N LEU A 92 13.54 10.60 -0.15
CA LEU A 92 12.81 10.61 1.12
C LEU A 92 11.31 10.46 0.89
N ALA A 93 10.75 11.12 -0.12
CA ALA A 93 9.35 10.95 -0.48
C ALA A 93 9.05 9.49 -0.85
N GLU A 94 9.87 8.89 -1.72
CA GLU A 94 9.66 7.51 -2.18
C GLU A 94 9.90 6.47 -1.07
N PHE A 95 10.69 6.78 -0.06
CA PHE A 95 10.77 5.98 1.16
C PHE A 95 9.41 5.88 1.88
N PHE A 96 8.73 7.01 2.09
CA PHE A 96 7.39 7.01 2.69
C PHE A 96 6.35 6.31 1.80
N ASN A 97 6.50 6.44 0.48
CA ASN A 97 5.66 5.72 -0.48
C ASN A 97 5.83 4.19 -0.36
N ALA A 98 7.08 3.72 -0.26
CA ALA A 98 7.41 2.32 -0.09
C ALA A 98 6.81 1.74 1.21
N LEU A 99 6.92 2.48 2.32
CA LEU A 99 6.33 2.10 3.60
C LEU A 99 4.79 2.04 3.56
N SER A 100 4.16 3.02 2.90
CA SER A 100 2.71 2.99 2.70
C SER A 100 2.29 1.76 1.90
N LEU A 101 3.11 1.33 0.93
CA LEU A 101 2.84 0.19 0.04
C LEU A 101 2.83 -1.13 0.78
N THR A 102 3.86 -1.37 1.57
CA THR A 102 4.03 -2.62 2.31
C THR A 102 3.00 -2.73 3.43
N LEU A 103 2.66 -1.62 4.10
CA LEU A 103 1.57 -1.59 5.07
C LEU A 103 0.21 -1.92 4.47
N ILE A 104 -0.15 -1.31 3.33
CA ILE A 104 -1.45 -1.56 2.72
C ILE A 104 -1.51 -2.96 2.10
N ALA A 105 -0.43 -3.45 1.48
CA ALA A 105 -0.36 -4.81 0.93
C ALA A 105 -0.53 -5.86 2.03
N GLY A 106 0.18 -5.72 3.16
CA GLY A 106 0.04 -6.61 4.32
C GLY A 106 -1.36 -6.56 4.94
N ALA A 107 -1.90 -5.36 5.17
CA ALA A 107 -3.23 -5.18 5.77
C ALA A 107 -4.35 -5.72 4.86
N TYR A 108 -4.24 -5.50 3.55
CA TYR A 108 -5.23 -5.95 2.58
C TYR A 108 -5.23 -7.48 2.43
N ASN A 109 -4.05 -8.11 2.41
CA ASN A 109 -3.92 -9.57 2.40
C ASN A 109 -4.55 -10.20 3.66
N ALA A 110 -4.28 -9.66 4.85
CA ALA A 110 -4.89 -10.13 6.08
C ALA A 110 -6.43 -9.99 6.07
N LEU A 111 -6.95 -8.90 5.51
CA LEU A 111 -8.39 -8.65 5.38
C LEU A 111 -9.06 -9.63 4.41
N LEU A 112 -8.42 -9.94 3.28
CA LEU A 112 -8.89 -10.93 2.32
C LEU A 112 -8.92 -12.35 2.92
N VAL A 113 -7.88 -12.73 3.67
CA VAL A 113 -7.82 -14.04 4.34
C VAL A 113 -8.93 -14.17 5.39
N GLN A 114 -9.18 -13.13 6.19
CA GLN A 114 -10.31 -13.13 7.14
C GLN A 114 -11.65 -13.28 6.41
N TYR A 115 -11.85 -12.53 5.32
CA TYR A 115 -13.07 -12.62 4.53
C TYR A 115 -13.29 -14.02 3.96
N ALA A 116 -12.25 -14.64 3.39
CA ALA A 116 -12.31 -16.01 2.89
C ALA A 116 -12.68 -17.00 4.00
N LYS A 117 -12.07 -16.87 5.19
CA LYS A 117 -12.40 -17.71 6.36
C LYS A 117 -13.85 -17.54 6.81
N THR A 118 -14.34 -16.30 6.94
CA THR A 118 -15.73 -16.02 7.35
C THR A 118 -16.76 -16.55 6.35
N LYS A 119 -16.47 -16.40 5.05
CA LYS A 119 -17.35 -16.93 3.98
C LYS A 119 -17.42 -18.45 4.02
N LEU A 120 -16.30 -19.13 4.22
CA LEU A 120 -16.24 -20.59 4.39
C LEU A 120 -17.03 -21.06 5.62
N THR A 121 -16.95 -20.35 6.75
CA THR A 121 -17.72 -20.69 7.97
C THR A 121 -19.22 -20.49 7.77
N SER A 122 -19.63 -19.42 7.08
CA SER A 122 -21.03 -19.15 6.74
C SER A 122 -21.60 -20.23 5.82
N THR A 123 -20.86 -20.65 4.79
CA THR A 123 -21.28 -21.73 3.89
C THR A 123 -21.42 -23.04 4.65
N LYS A 124 -20.42 -23.40 5.47
CA LYS A 124 -20.46 -24.65 6.26
C LYS A 124 -21.69 -24.69 7.18
N LYS A 125 -22.02 -23.57 7.85
CA LYS A 125 -23.19 -23.47 8.73
C LYS A 125 -24.51 -23.64 7.97
N SER A 126 -24.60 -23.13 6.75
CA SER A 126 -25.77 -23.33 5.87
C SER A 126 -25.92 -24.78 5.40
N THR A 127 -24.82 -25.50 5.16
CA THR A 127 -24.88 -26.90 4.73
C THR A 127 -25.31 -27.82 5.88
N TRP A 128 -24.80 -27.58 7.10
CA TRP A 128 -25.22 -28.33 8.29
C TRP A 128 -26.70 -28.15 8.61
N PHE A 129 -27.24 -26.93 8.46
CA PHE A 129 -28.66 -26.65 8.70
C PHE A 129 -29.59 -27.36 7.69
N LYS A 130 -29.11 -27.64 6.47
CA LYS A 130 -29.86 -28.40 5.45
C LYS A 130 -29.79 -29.92 5.62
N LEU A 131 -28.80 -30.44 6.37
CA LEU A 131 -28.64 -31.86 6.65
C LEU A 131 -29.35 -32.30 7.95
N SER A 132 -29.80 -31.33 8.77
CA SER A 132 -30.53 -31.55 10.02
C SER A 132 -32.05 -31.40 9.90
N ILE A 133 -32.56 -31.20 8.68
CA ILE A 133 -33.99 -31.17 8.30
C ILE A 133 -34.22 -32.35 7.36
#